data_AF-A0A958KX76-F1
#
_entry.id   AF-A0A958KX76-F1
#
_cell.length_a   1.000
_cell.length_b   1.000
_cell.length_c   1.000
_cell.angle_alpha   90.00
_cell.angle_beta   90.00
_cell.angle_gamma   90.00
#
_symmetry.space_group_name_H-M   'P 1'
#
loop_
_entity.id
_entity.type
_entity.pdbx_description
1 polymer ?
#
loop_
_entity_poly.entity_id
_entity_poly.type
_entity_poly.pdbx_seq_one_letter_code
_entity_poly.pdbx_strand_id
1 'polypeptide(L)'
;MKNILKLQAWPIVFISLAINLVGCDNGFDVDQELDLDSLEFDLELEKASIQSADNSNISDGYYEGEDVSLKAIVNNPKNFRSVNGYIWMKSAKSTGPWQTLSGEAKNTLTLRAVTIKNDQAYYRAQIRLTRLDGSSATQTTTPVYVKIIKSSPVITSPAPAPTPTTQPNQGRKGIIYFSGAETGAIQAGSKNVDGWGTELNSRYVAESAKVVSNVSRAGKNSIRMFYDKSWGVWAESGKIRSELKAPGGNQLKLGQEYWISFSIYMADNTNNRNVINTKLVNSHCIQWHYVGSSGTSGINMRNGNWNISFGTVKERSVKPIQLGKWTDFVYHVKLSSGSDGFVKVWINKSATDTPDMSVVGPTATSDLNPKMGIYRGAFDTDYVEIFYDEYRIGDKTSSFNDIFPDFR
;
A
#
# COMPACT_ATOMS: atom_id res chain seq x y z
N MET A 1 46.09 -15.83 -11.74
CA MET A 1 45.32 -14.72 -12.34
C MET A 1 44.74 -15.17 -13.67
N LYS A 2 43.44 -15.49 -13.72
CA LYS A 2 42.64 -15.62 -14.94
C LYS A 2 41.19 -15.30 -14.56
N ASN A 3 40.72 -14.13 -14.99
CA ASN A 3 39.33 -13.71 -14.86
C ASN A 3 38.51 -14.46 -15.90
N ILE A 4 37.45 -15.15 -15.48
CA ILE A 4 36.46 -15.75 -16.36
C ILE A 4 35.17 -14.92 -16.20
N LEU A 5 34.89 -14.07 -17.20
CA LEU A 5 33.57 -13.49 -17.39
C LEU A 5 32.68 -14.55 -18.05
N LYS A 6 31.59 -14.95 -17.40
CA LYS A 6 30.51 -15.71 -18.05
C LYS A 6 29.42 -14.72 -18.46
N LEU A 7 29.28 -14.48 -19.76
CA LEU A 7 28.06 -13.91 -20.35
C LEU A 7 27.06 -15.06 -20.55
N GLN A 8 25.86 -14.91 -20.00
CA GLN A 8 24.74 -15.84 -20.20
C GLN A 8 23.72 -15.16 -21.11
N ALA A 9 23.64 -15.62 -22.35
CA ALA A 9 22.61 -15.23 -23.31
C ALA A 9 21.30 -15.98 -23.02
N TRP A 10 20.17 -15.31 -23.24
CA TRP A 10 18.84 -15.93 -23.28
C TRP A 10 18.20 -15.70 -24.65
N PRO A 11 17.44 -16.67 -25.19
CA PRO A 11 16.91 -16.61 -26.54
C PRO A 11 15.64 -15.75 -26.61
N ILE A 12 15.56 -14.89 -27.63
CA ILE A 12 14.30 -14.25 -28.04
C ILE A 12 13.65 -15.16 -29.08
N VAL A 13 12.47 -15.69 -28.74
CA VAL A 13 11.58 -16.38 -29.68
C VAL A 13 10.75 -15.33 -30.40
N PHE A 14 10.89 -15.24 -31.72
CA PHE A 14 9.93 -14.53 -32.57
C PHE A 14 8.79 -15.48 -32.94
N ILE A 15 7.57 -15.14 -32.55
CA ILE A 15 6.36 -15.71 -33.18
C ILE A 15 6.05 -14.81 -34.39
N SER A 16 6.29 -15.34 -35.59
CA SER A 16 5.78 -14.78 -36.84
C SER A 16 4.31 -15.18 -36.98
N LEU A 17 3.42 -14.19 -37.00
CA LEU A 17 2.08 -14.37 -37.55
C LEU A 17 2.13 -13.89 -39.00
N ALA A 18 2.15 -14.84 -39.93
CA ALA A 18 1.94 -14.57 -41.35
C ALA A 18 0.44 -14.35 -41.59
N ILE A 19 0.07 -13.15 -42.03
CA ILE A 19 -1.21 -12.92 -42.71
C ILE A 19 -0.90 -12.87 -44.21
N ASN A 20 -1.49 -13.82 -44.94
CA ASN A 20 -1.45 -13.88 -46.40
C ASN A 20 -2.07 -12.61 -47.00
N LEU A 21 -1.30 -11.94 -47.85
CA LEU A 21 -1.80 -10.98 -48.82
C LEU A 21 -2.56 -11.74 -49.90
N VAL A 22 -3.88 -11.55 -49.97
CA VAL A 22 -4.64 -11.73 -51.21
C VAL A 22 -4.62 -10.38 -51.91
N GLY A 23 -4.04 -10.36 -53.10
CA GLY A 23 -3.91 -9.17 -53.91
C GLY A 23 -5.24 -8.65 -54.43
N CYS A 24 -5.30 -7.34 -54.61
CA CYS A 24 -6.05 -6.69 -55.68
C CYS A 24 -5.22 -5.50 -56.15
N ASP A 25 -4.66 -5.63 -57.34
CA ASP A 25 -4.39 -4.50 -58.22
C ASP A 25 -5.69 -3.72 -58.41
N ASN A 26 -5.63 -2.39 -58.28
CA ASN A 26 -6.25 -1.42 -59.19
C ASN A 26 -6.03 0.02 -58.69
N GLY A 27 -5.44 0.83 -59.58
CA GLY A 27 -5.41 2.30 -59.65
C GLY A 27 -5.59 3.11 -58.36
N PHE A 28 -4.51 3.74 -57.89
CA PHE A 28 -4.62 4.86 -56.95
C PHE A 28 -4.93 6.16 -57.71
N ASP A 29 -6.11 6.69 -57.45
CA ASP A 29 -6.53 8.05 -57.78
C ASP A 29 -5.77 9.05 -56.89
N VAL A 30 -5.30 10.16 -57.45
CA VAL A 30 -4.31 11.08 -56.84
C VAL A 30 -4.95 12.21 -56.04
N ASP A 31 -6.25 12.14 -55.73
CA ASP A 31 -6.96 13.15 -54.94
C ASP A 31 -7.64 12.57 -53.69
N GLN A 32 -6.93 11.73 -52.92
CA GLN A 32 -7.31 11.52 -51.53
C GLN A 32 -6.76 12.68 -50.68
N GLU A 33 -7.68 13.54 -50.27
CA GLU A 33 -7.50 14.48 -49.17
C GLU A 33 -6.91 13.69 -47.99
N LEU A 34 -5.62 13.94 -47.71
CA LEU A 34 -4.85 13.23 -46.70
C LEU A 34 -5.51 13.42 -45.34
N ASP A 35 -6.18 12.37 -44.86
CA ASP A 35 -6.80 12.34 -43.54
C ASP A 35 -5.70 12.41 -42.47
N LEU A 36 -5.48 13.64 -41.96
CA LEU A 36 -4.51 13.96 -40.92
C LEU A 36 -4.97 13.49 -39.53
N ASP A 37 -6.20 12.99 -39.39
CA ASP A 37 -6.82 12.69 -38.10
C ASP A 37 -6.46 11.30 -37.55
N SER A 38 -5.61 10.52 -38.23
CA SER A 38 -5.23 9.15 -37.82
C SER A 38 -3.83 8.99 -37.23
N LEU A 39 -3.11 10.08 -36.94
CA LEU A 39 -1.80 10.02 -36.26
C LEU A 39 -1.95 10.10 -34.73
N GLU A 40 -1.64 8.99 -34.05
CA GLU A 40 -1.52 8.95 -32.60
C GLU A 40 -0.09 9.33 -32.16
N PHE A 41 0.02 10.38 -31.35
CA PHE A 41 1.27 10.84 -30.74
C PHE A 41 1.16 10.78 -29.23
N ASP A 42 1.95 9.89 -28.64
CA ASP A 42 1.92 9.64 -27.20
C ASP A 42 3.19 10.11 -26.51
N LEU A 43 3.08 10.36 -25.21
CA LEU A 43 4.21 10.55 -24.31
C LEU A 43 4.35 9.30 -23.44
N GLU A 44 5.51 8.68 -23.49
CA GLU A 44 5.91 7.62 -22.57
C GLU A 44 6.91 8.14 -21.54
N LEU A 45 6.97 7.47 -20.39
CA LEU A 45 7.91 7.78 -19.31
C LEU A 45 9.02 6.72 -19.32
N GLU A 46 10.26 7.10 -19.60
CA GLU A 46 11.30 6.11 -19.97
C GLU A 46 12.19 5.67 -18.79
N LYS A 47 12.25 6.43 -17.69
CA LYS A 47 13.10 6.04 -16.55
C LYS A 47 12.72 6.72 -15.24
N ALA A 48 12.28 5.90 -14.28
CA ALA A 48 12.44 6.10 -12.85
C ALA A 48 12.68 4.69 -12.27
N SER A 49 13.80 4.47 -11.58
CA SER A 49 14.00 3.21 -10.86
C SER A 49 13.16 3.23 -9.59
N ILE A 50 12.06 2.45 -9.56
CA ILE A 50 11.65 1.53 -8.48
C ILE A 50 10.26 0.92 -8.82
N GLN A 51 10.08 -0.30 -8.31
CA GLN A 51 9.04 -1.30 -8.56
C GLN A 51 7.57 -0.83 -8.47
N SER A 52 6.83 -1.12 -9.56
CA SER A 52 5.38 -1.34 -9.76
C SER A 52 4.37 -0.38 -9.09
N ALA A 53 3.33 0.10 -9.78
CA ALA A 53 2.38 -0.76 -10.48
C ALA A 53 1.59 -0.08 -11.63
N ASP A 54 1.35 -0.93 -12.62
CA ASP A 54 0.23 -1.07 -13.55
C ASP A 54 -0.27 0.07 -14.45
N ASN A 55 -0.26 -0.30 -15.73
CA ASN A 55 -0.91 0.31 -16.88
C ASN A 55 -2.43 0.17 -16.80
N SER A 56 -3.13 1.30 -16.96
CA SER A 56 -4.16 1.43 -18.00
C SER A 56 -4.45 2.92 -18.26
N ASN A 57 -4.05 3.40 -19.44
CA ASN A 57 -4.40 4.66 -20.08
C ASN A 57 -4.07 5.95 -19.29
N ILE A 58 -2.98 6.57 -19.75
CA ILE A 58 -2.25 7.71 -19.19
C ILE A 58 -3.17 8.94 -19.03
N SER A 59 -3.40 9.38 -17.78
CA SER A 59 -3.67 10.80 -17.52
C SER A 59 -3.15 11.35 -16.19
N ASP A 60 -2.82 10.52 -15.19
CA ASP A 60 -2.27 11.02 -13.92
C ASP A 60 -1.20 10.06 -13.35
N GLY A 61 0.06 10.52 -13.28
CA GLY A 61 1.17 9.79 -12.66
C GLY A 61 1.69 10.49 -11.40
N TYR A 62 1.96 9.73 -10.34
CA TYR A 62 2.50 10.19 -9.05
C TYR A 62 3.96 9.75 -8.89
N TYR A 63 4.88 10.64 -8.46
CA TYR A 63 6.32 10.32 -8.40
C TYR A 63 7.04 10.81 -7.13
N GLU A 64 8.07 10.06 -6.72
CA GLU A 64 9.00 10.36 -5.62
C GLU A 64 10.46 10.46 -6.11
N GLY A 65 11.21 11.44 -5.59
CA GLY A 65 12.65 11.30 -5.30
C GLY A 65 13.71 11.47 -6.39
N GLU A 66 13.45 11.20 -7.68
CA GLU A 66 14.47 11.21 -8.74
C GLU A 66 14.10 12.12 -9.94
N ASP A 67 15.09 12.40 -10.80
CA ASP A 67 14.88 13.09 -12.07
C ASP A 67 13.93 12.27 -12.96
N VAL A 68 12.92 12.92 -13.53
CA VAL A 68 11.89 12.27 -14.37
C VAL A 68 12.25 12.46 -15.83
N SER A 69 12.30 11.39 -16.62
CA SER A 69 12.51 11.48 -18.07
C SER A 69 11.21 11.21 -18.85
N LEU A 70 10.73 12.25 -19.54
CA LEU A 70 9.61 12.17 -20.49
C LEU A 70 10.14 11.83 -21.88
N LYS A 71 9.46 10.97 -22.62
CA LYS A 71 9.81 10.56 -23.99
C LYS A 71 8.60 10.74 -24.91
N ALA A 72 8.76 11.53 -25.97
CA ALA A 72 7.76 11.63 -27.02
C ALA A 72 7.89 10.46 -28.00
N ILE A 73 6.77 9.82 -28.30
CA ILE A 73 6.67 8.70 -29.23
C ILE A 73 5.88 9.13 -30.46
N VAL A 74 6.45 8.81 -31.61
CA VAL A 74 5.85 9.05 -32.92
C VAL A 74 5.53 7.68 -33.50
N ASN A 75 4.27 7.27 -33.42
CA ASN A 75 3.84 6.00 -33.98
C ASN A 75 3.51 6.16 -35.48
N ASN A 76 4.19 5.35 -36.29
CA ASN A 76 3.85 5.09 -37.69
C ASN A 76 3.72 6.32 -38.62
N PRO A 77 4.83 7.03 -38.92
CA PRO A 77 4.80 8.19 -39.80
C PRO A 77 4.75 7.78 -41.29
N LYS A 78 3.69 7.10 -41.75
CA LYS A 78 3.58 6.64 -43.15
C LYS A 78 3.74 7.77 -44.18
N ASN A 79 3.50 9.01 -43.79
CA ASN A 79 3.52 10.20 -44.66
C ASN A 79 4.66 11.19 -44.35
N PHE A 80 5.65 10.82 -43.53
CA PHE A 80 6.75 11.73 -43.16
C PHE A 80 8.11 11.12 -43.45
N ARG A 81 9.04 11.95 -43.93
CA ARG A 81 10.45 11.57 -44.17
C ARG A 81 11.24 11.48 -42.87
N SER A 82 11.00 12.43 -41.95
CA SER A 82 11.82 12.57 -40.76
C SER A 82 11.11 13.40 -39.68
N VAL A 83 11.50 13.16 -38.43
CA VAL A 83 11.29 14.09 -37.33
C VAL A 83 12.46 15.07 -37.30
N ASN A 84 12.16 16.37 -37.30
CA ASN A 84 13.17 17.43 -37.38
C ASN A 84 13.52 18.02 -36.01
N GLY A 85 12.73 17.73 -34.98
CA GLY A 85 12.98 18.20 -33.62
C GLY A 85 11.75 18.22 -32.74
N TYR A 86 12.00 18.41 -31.44
CA TYR A 86 11.01 18.42 -30.38
C TYR A 86 11.06 19.76 -29.65
N ILE A 87 9.89 20.32 -29.34
CA ILE A 87 9.76 21.53 -28.51
C ILE A 87 8.95 21.15 -27.29
N TRP A 88 9.61 21.10 -26.14
CA TRP A 88 8.95 20.76 -24.88
C TRP A 88 8.26 21.99 -24.30
N MET A 89 7.04 21.79 -23.82
CA MET A 89 6.21 22.86 -23.30
C MET A 89 5.65 22.51 -21.93
N LYS A 90 5.43 23.52 -21.07
CA LYS A 90 4.71 23.40 -19.80
C LYS A 90 3.51 24.33 -19.70
N SER A 91 2.53 23.96 -18.89
CA SER A 91 1.37 24.79 -18.56
C SER A 91 0.83 24.44 -17.16
N ALA A 92 0.23 25.41 -16.47
CA ALA A 92 -0.46 25.16 -15.19
C ALA A 92 -1.79 24.39 -15.37
N LYS A 93 -2.33 24.33 -16.59
CA LYS A 93 -3.58 23.63 -16.94
C LYS A 93 -3.43 22.89 -18.27
N SER A 94 -4.10 21.75 -18.45
CA SER A 94 -4.09 20.98 -19.71
C SER A 94 -4.54 21.79 -20.93
N THR A 95 -5.38 22.82 -20.74
CA THR A 95 -5.89 23.73 -21.76
C THR A 95 -5.36 25.17 -21.64
N GLY A 96 -4.35 25.39 -20.79
CA GLY A 96 -3.80 26.71 -20.49
C GLY A 96 -2.78 27.24 -21.50
N PRO A 97 -2.27 28.47 -21.30
CA PRO A 97 -1.16 28.99 -22.09
C PRO A 97 0.09 28.13 -21.88
N TRP A 98 0.72 27.74 -22.97
CA TRP A 98 1.88 26.86 -22.97
C TRP A 98 3.18 27.68 -23.10
N GLN A 99 4.13 27.42 -22.21
CA GLN A 99 5.45 28.02 -22.22
C GLN A 99 6.46 27.02 -22.75
N THR A 100 7.27 27.43 -23.73
CA THR A 100 8.39 26.63 -24.22
C THR A 100 9.45 26.50 -23.13
N LEU A 101 9.84 25.25 -22.86
CA LEU A 101 10.93 24.90 -21.95
C LEU A 101 12.26 24.84 -22.68
N SER A 102 12.31 24.03 -23.72
CA SER A 102 13.50 23.82 -24.55
C SER A 102 13.12 23.31 -25.94
N GLY A 103 14.04 23.47 -26.90
CA GLY A 103 14.03 22.77 -28.17
C GLY A 103 15.10 21.68 -28.13
N GLU A 104 14.72 20.43 -28.35
CA GLU A 104 15.60 19.27 -28.27
C GLU A 104 15.73 18.59 -29.64
N ALA A 105 16.95 18.18 -29.98
CA ALA A 105 17.18 17.28 -31.11
C ALA A 105 16.76 15.84 -30.77
N LYS A 106 16.61 15.53 -29.48
CA LYS A 106 16.21 14.22 -28.96
C LYS A 106 14.74 14.23 -28.56
N ASN A 107 14.12 13.05 -28.63
CA ASN A 107 12.73 12.85 -28.25
C ASN A 107 12.50 12.71 -26.74
N THR A 108 13.45 13.12 -25.91
CA THR A 108 13.44 12.94 -24.46
C THR A 108 13.69 14.26 -23.73
N LEU A 109 12.94 14.52 -22.66
CA LEU A 109 13.14 15.62 -21.72
C LEU A 109 13.38 15.07 -20.31
N THR A 110 14.52 15.42 -19.71
CA THR A 110 14.81 15.11 -18.31
C THR A 110 14.46 16.30 -17.42
N LEU A 111 13.46 16.13 -16.57
CA LEU A 111 13.04 17.10 -15.56
C LEU A 111 13.76 16.81 -14.24
N ARG A 112 14.51 17.78 -13.73
CA ARG A 112 15.21 17.60 -12.45
C ARG A 112 14.26 17.61 -11.26
N ALA A 113 14.45 16.69 -10.30
CA ALA A 113 13.57 16.55 -9.13
C ALA A 113 13.40 17.85 -8.33
N VAL A 114 14.45 18.68 -8.26
CA VAL A 114 14.46 19.97 -7.55
C VAL A 114 13.52 21.00 -8.21
N THR A 115 13.31 20.92 -9.52
CA THR A 115 12.48 21.85 -10.29
C THR A 115 10.98 21.52 -10.17
N ILE A 116 10.62 20.24 -9.99
CA ILE A 116 9.23 19.79 -10.04
C ILE A 116 8.51 19.93 -8.68
N LYS A 117 9.25 20.01 -7.56
CA LYS A 117 8.70 20.03 -6.20
C LYS A 117 7.66 21.13 -5.93
N ASN A 118 7.66 22.21 -6.74
CA ASN A 118 6.77 23.36 -6.60
C ASN A 118 5.91 23.67 -7.85
N ASP A 119 6.13 23.03 -9.01
CA ASP A 119 5.61 23.53 -10.30
C ASP A 119 4.26 22.92 -10.72
N GLN A 120 3.83 21.77 -10.14
CA GLN A 120 2.52 21.10 -10.37
C GLN A 120 1.92 21.38 -11.77
N ALA A 121 2.63 20.97 -12.82
CA ALA A 121 2.37 21.41 -14.19
C ALA A 121 2.04 20.25 -15.12
N TYR A 122 1.38 20.60 -16.22
CA TYR A 122 1.21 19.76 -17.39
C TYR A 122 2.39 19.97 -18.34
N TYR A 123 2.85 18.88 -18.94
CA TYR A 123 3.93 18.86 -19.93
C TYR A 123 3.43 18.26 -21.23
N ARG A 124 3.93 18.77 -22.35
CA ARG A 124 3.69 18.17 -23.68
C ARG A 124 4.86 18.43 -24.62
N ALA A 125 4.95 17.70 -25.71
CA ALA A 125 5.92 17.94 -26.78
C ALA A 125 5.22 18.43 -28.06
N GLN A 126 5.76 19.48 -28.67
CA GLN A 126 5.51 19.84 -30.06
C GLN A 126 6.55 19.14 -30.94
N ILE A 127 6.11 18.45 -31.97
CA ILE A 127 6.97 17.65 -32.85
C ILE A 127 6.94 18.28 -34.24
N ARG A 128 8.11 18.65 -34.75
CA ARG A 128 8.26 19.17 -36.12
C ARG A 128 8.58 18.02 -37.06
N LEU A 129 7.81 17.88 -38.13
CA LEU A 129 7.90 16.78 -39.10
C LEU A 129 8.16 17.33 -40.50
N THR A 130 9.00 16.65 -41.29
CA THR A 130 9.10 16.86 -42.74
C THR A 130 8.22 15.85 -43.46
N ARG A 131 7.27 16.30 -44.27
CA ARG A 131 6.43 15.46 -45.12
C ARG A 131 7.22 14.90 -46.31
N LEU A 132 6.67 13.88 -46.98
CA LEU A 132 7.27 13.29 -48.20
C LEU A 132 7.47 14.31 -49.33
N ASP A 133 6.62 15.35 -49.41
CA ASP A 133 6.70 16.45 -50.38
C ASP A 133 7.73 17.55 -50.01
N GLY A 134 8.41 17.43 -48.86
CA GLY A 134 9.38 18.42 -48.36
C GLY A 134 8.77 19.57 -47.56
N SER A 135 7.44 19.64 -47.43
CA SER A 135 6.77 20.61 -46.57
C SER A 135 6.91 20.23 -45.08
N SER A 136 6.74 21.21 -44.19
CA SER A 136 6.84 21.00 -42.74
C SER A 136 5.47 21.01 -42.09
N ALA A 137 5.24 20.08 -41.17
CA ALA A 137 4.07 20.05 -40.31
C ALA A 137 4.49 20.06 -38.83
N THR A 138 3.59 20.54 -37.97
CA THR A 138 3.80 20.53 -36.53
C THR A 138 2.65 19.81 -35.85
N GLN A 139 2.97 18.85 -34.99
CA GLN A 139 2.00 18.09 -34.21
C GLN A 139 2.28 18.27 -32.72
N THR A 140 1.28 18.04 -31.87
CA THR A 140 1.44 18.17 -30.42
C THR A 140 0.93 16.92 -29.71
N THR A 141 1.70 16.41 -28.76
CA THR A 141 1.29 15.26 -27.94
C THR A 141 0.18 15.62 -26.97
N THR A 142 -0.55 14.61 -26.50
CA THR A 142 -1.45 14.74 -25.35
C THR A 142 -0.68 15.25 -24.12
N PRO A 143 -1.22 16.21 -23.35
CA PRO A 143 -0.59 16.67 -22.10
C PRO A 143 -0.48 15.58 -21.03
N VAL A 144 0.64 15.54 -20.31
CA VAL A 144 0.86 14.68 -19.13
C VAL A 144 1.02 15.55 -17.89
N TYR A 145 0.24 15.26 -16.83
CA TYR A 145 0.39 15.93 -15.54
C TYR A 145 1.50 15.30 -14.72
N VAL A 146 2.43 16.11 -14.21
CA VAL A 146 3.54 15.64 -13.38
C VAL A 146 3.49 16.31 -12.01
N LYS A 147 3.34 15.50 -10.96
CA LYS A 147 3.36 15.95 -9.56
C LYS A 147 4.33 15.11 -8.75
N ILE A 148 5.32 15.77 -8.13
CA ILE A 148 6.10 15.16 -7.06
C ILE A 148 5.27 15.26 -5.77
N ILE A 149 4.91 14.12 -5.21
CA ILE A 149 4.42 14.08 -3.84
C ILE A 149 5.66 14.07 -2.96
N LYS A 150 5.76 15.05 -2.05
CA LYS A 150 6.75 14.98 -0.98
C LYS A 150 6.48 13.67 -0.26
N SER A 151 7.39 12.71 -0.35
CA SER A 151 7.31 11.50 0.45
C SER A 151 7.00 11.93 1.87
N SER A 152 6.09 11.23 2.55
CA SER A 152 6.06 11.30 4.01
C SER A 152 7.52 11.21 4.47
N PRO A 153 7.96 12.05 5.43
CA PRO A 153 9.36 12.14 5.79
C PRO A 153 9.90 10.73 5.92
N VAL A 154 10.87 10.37 5.07
CA VAL A 154 11.66 9.17 5.29
C VAL A 154 12.13 9.34 6.72
N ILE A 155 11.70 8.43 7.58
CA ILE A 155 12.10 8.41 8.98
C ILE A 155 13.61 8.16 8.92
N THR A 156 14.38 9.25 8.83
CA THR A 156 15.83 9.25 8.61
C THR A 156 16.58 8.89 9.88
N SER A 157 15.85 8.60 10.94
CA SER A 157 16.30 7.72 11.99
C SER A 157 15.13 6.79 12.32
N PRO A 158 15.17 5.50 11.92
CA PRO A 158 14.44 4.52 12.71
C PRO A 158 14.78 4.79 14.19
N ALA A 159 13.82 4.62 15.09
CA ALA A 159 14.18 4.40 16.48
C ALA A 159 15.33 3.38 16.47
N PRO A 160 16.46 3.63 17.15
CA PRO A 160 17.65 2.79 17.03
C PRO A 160 17.21 1.34 17.09
N ALA A 161 17.47 0.60 15.99
CA ALA A 161 17.07 -0.78 15.88
C ALA A 161 17.63 -1.48 17.13
N PRO A 162 16.77 -2.05 17.99
CA PRO A 162 17.26 -2.74 19.17
C PRO A 162 18.22 -3.83 18.70
N THR A 163 19.31 -3.99 19.45
CA THR A 163 20.33 -4.99 19.16
C THR A 163 19.63 -6.34 18.98
N PRO A 164 19.84 -7.08 17.87
CA PRO A 164 19.16 -8.34 17.65
C PRO A 164 19.59 -9.34 18.73
N THR A 165 18.77 -9.52 19.75
CA THR A 165 18.91 -10.62 20.70
C THR A 165 18.51 -11.91 19.99
N THR A 166 19.35 -12.94 20.11
CA THR A 166 19.13 -14.25 19.50
C THR A 166 17.86 -14.88 20.08
N GLN A 167 16.90 -15.17 19.20
CA GLN A 167 15.60 -15.82 19.43
C GLN A 167 14.58 -15.00 20.27
N PRO A 168 13.50 -14.47 19.66
CA PRO A 168 12.52 -13.60 20.35
C PRO A 168 11.71 -14.27 21.48
N ASN A 169 11.86 -15.59 21.67
CA ASN A 169 11.13 -16.36 22.70
C ASN A 169 12.03 -16.97 23.78
N GLN A 170 13.36 -16.87 23.70
CA GLN A 170 14.21 -17.48 24.75
C GLN A 170 14.01 -16.76 26.08
N GLY A 171 13.35 -17.43 27.03
CA GLY A 171 13.09 -16.95 28.39
C GLY A 171 11.69 -16.40 28.66
N ARG A 172 10.85 -16.23 27.63
CA ARG A 172 9.45 -15.80 27.80
C ARG A 172 8.56 -16.99 28.13
N LYS A 173 7.82 -16.90 29.23
CA LYS A 173 6.94 -17.99 29.70
C LYS A 173 5.56 -17.88 29.08
N GLY A 174 4.94 -19.03 28.81
CA GLY A 174 3.53 -19.13 28.45
C GLY A 174 3.13 -18.60 27.07
N ILE A 175 4.08 -18.20 26.21
CA ILE A 175 3.78 -17.75 24.83
C ILE A 175 3.26 -18.94 24.01
N ILE A 176 1.99 -18.85 23.61
CA ILE A 176 1.31 -19.87 22.79
C ILE A 176 1.21 -19.47 21.32
N TYR A 177 1.43 -18.18 21.01
CA TYR A 177 1.46 -17.70 19.64
C TYR A 177 2.37 -16.47 19.46
N PHE A 178 3.05 -16.42 18.33
CA PHE A 178 3.91 -15.33 17.90
C PHE A 178 3.77 -15.11 16.39
N SER A 179 3.67 -13.85 15.97
CA SER A 179 3.42 -13.47 14.58
C SER A 179 4.51 -13.99 13.63
N GLY A 180 5.78 -13.79 13.97
CA GLY A 180 6.92 -14.18 13.15
C GLY A 180 7.41 -13.09 12.17
N ALA A 181 6.66 -11.98 12.00
CA ALA A 181 7.01 -10.88 11.09
C ALA A 181 8.41 -10.31 11.38
N GLU A 182 8.68 -10.12 12.67
CA GLU A 182 9.88 -9.57 13.29
C GLU A 182 11.14 -10.37 12.87
N THR A 183 10.97 -11.69 12.76
CA THR A 183 12.04 -12.64 12.40
C THR A 183 12.16 -12.86 10.88
N GLY A 184 11.21 -12.35 10.10
CA GLY A 184 11.09 -12.66 8.68
C GLY A 184 10.67 -14.11 8.41
N ALA A 185 10.17 -14.82 9.43
CA ALA A 185 9.61 -16.15 9.27
C ALA A 185 8.31 -16.14 8.47
N ILE A 186 7.64 -15.00 8.40
CA ILE A 186 6.50 -14.80 7.53
C ILE A 186 6.99 -14.39 6.13
N GLN A 187 6.70 -15.19 5.10
CA GLN A 187 6.76 -14.79 3.70
C GLN A 187 5.38 -14.40 3.19
N ALA A 188 5.32 -13.37 2.34
CA ALA A 188 4.10 -12.96 1.67
C ALA A 188 3.84 -13.90 0.47
N GLY A 189 2.78 -14.70 0.54
CA GLY A 189 2.27 -15.49 -0.58
C GLY A 189 0.96 -14.92 -1.13
N SER A 190 0.65 -15.20 -2.40
CA SER A 190 -0.44 -14.58 -3.17
C SER A 190 -1.87 -14.81 -2.65
N LYS A 191 -2.06 -15.61 -1.59
CA LYS A 191 -3.34 -15.80 -0.88
C LYS A 191 -3.21 -16.01 0.63
N ASN A 192 -1.99 -16.24 1.14
CA ASN A 192 -1.69 -16.53 2.53
C ASN A 192 -0.40 -15.80 2.89
N VAL A 193 -0.43 -15.07 4.00
CA VAL A 193 0.76 -14.58 4.69
C VAL A 193 1.18 -15.73 5.60
N ASP A 194 2.32 -16.38 5.37
CA ASP A 194 2.68 -17.72 5.90
C ASP A 194 2.02 -18.10 7.23
N GLY A 195 1.15 -19.13 7.19
CA GLY A 195 0.41 -19.63 8.35
C GLY A 195 -0.87 -18.85 8.70
N TRP A 196 -0.97 -17.57 8.36
CA TRP A 196 -2.17 -16.78 8.59
C TRP A 196 -3.24 -17.08 7.55
N GLY A 197 -4.46 -17.35 8.02
CA GLY A 197 -5.62 -17.34 7.13
C GLY A 197 -5.92 -15.91 6.68
N THR A 198 -6.55 -15.73 5.53
CA THR A 198 -6.88 -14.40 5.02
C THR A 198 -8.39 -14.24 4.84
N GLU A 199 -8.90 -13.04 5.09
CA GLU A 199 -10.23 -12.61 4.66
C GLU A 199 -10.06 -11.32 3.87
N LEU A 200 -9.83 -11.48 2.57
CA LEU A 200 -9.53 -10.38 1.66
C LEU A 200 -10.68 -10.28 0.66
N ASN A 201 -11.33 -9.12 0.63
CA ASN A 201 -12.39 -8.84 -0.35
C ASN A 201 -11.83 -8.24 -1.65
N SER A 202 -10.51 -8.06 -1.77
CA SER A 202 -9.89 -7.36 -2.90
C SER A 202 -9.47 -8.31 -4.01
N ARG A 203 -9.57 -7.85 -5.27
CA ARG A 203 -8.89 -8.48 -6.42
C ARG A 203 -7.36 -8.37 -6.31
N TYR A 204 -6.86 -7.51 -5.42
CA TYR A 204 -5.45 -7.21 -5.18
C TYR A 204 -4.99 -7.75 -3.83
N VAL A 205 -5.30 -9.03 -3.60
CA VAL A 205 -4.98 -9.80 -2.38
C VAL A 205 -3.52 -9.61 -1.98
N ALA A 206 -2.61 -9.72 -2.95
CA ALA A 206 -1.16 -9.60 -2.74
C ALA A 206 -0.73 -8.21 -2.27
N GLU A 207 -1.45 -7.14 -2.64
CA GLU A 207 -1.12 -5.76 -2.23
C GLU A 207 -1.78 -5.37 -0.91
N SER A 208 -2.90 -6.00 -0.58
CA SER A 208 -3.69 -5.64 0.60
C SER A 208 -3.09 -6.08 1.94
N ALA A 209 -2.22 -7.10 1.94
CA ALA A 209 -1.49 -7.58 3.10
C ALA A 209 -0.10 -8.06 2.67
N LYS A 210 0.97 -7.41 3.17
CA LYS A 210 2.36 -7.72 2.82
C LYS A 210 3.28 -7.67 4.02
N VAL A 211 4.28 -8.54 4.04
CA VAL A 211 5.44 -8.35 4.90
C VAL A 211 6.35 -7.31 4.25
N VAL A 212 6.77 -6.32 5.03
CA VAL A 212 7.57 -5.19 4.56
C VAL A 212 8.71 -4.91 5.52
N SER A 213 9.82 -4.38 5.01
CA SER A 213 11.04 -4.13 5.81
C SER A 213 11.40 -2.65 5.95
N ASN A 214 10.65 -1.75 5.33
CA ASN A 214 10.88 -0.30 5.39
C ASN A 214 10.27 0.36 6.64
N VAL A 215 9.34 -0.32 7.30
CA VAL A 215 8.70 0.10 8.56
C VAL A 215 8.65 -1.13 9.46
N SER A 216 9.25 -1.06 10.65
CA SER A 216 9.17 -2.12 11.66
C SER A 216 9.12 -1.51 13.07
N ARG A 217 8.48 -2.19 14.01
CA ARG A 217 8.53 -1.87 15.44
C ARG A 217 9.75 -2.52 16.06
N ALA A 218 10.01 -3.76 15.66
CA ALA A 218 11.09 -4.58 16.15
C ALA A 218 11.62 -5.49 15.05
N GLY A 219 12.87 -5.95 15.19
CA GLY A 219 13.50 -6.75 14.13
C GLY A 219 13.54 -6.03 12.78
N LYS A 220 13.33 -6.77 11.70
CA LYS A 220 13.52 -6.27 10.32
C LYS A 220 12.24 -6.07 9.52
N ASN A 221 11.12 -6.65 9.93
CA ASN A 221 9.90 -6.57 9.13
C ASN A 221 8.67 -6.32 10.01
N SER A 222 7.63 -5.79 9.38
CA SER A 222 6.27 -5.73 9.90
C SER A 222 5.27 -6.20 8.84
N ILE A 223 4.00 -6.31 9.21
CA ILE A 223 2.91 -6.60 8.29
C ILE A 223 2.22 -5.29 7.92
N ARG A 224 2.32 -4.90 6.66
CA ARG A 224 1.55 -3.80 6.06
C ARG A 224 0.18 -4.31 5.62
N MET A 225 -0.86 -3.65 6.08
CA MET A 225 -2.23 -3.78 5.59
C MET A 225 -2.60 -2.51 4.84
N PHE A 226 -3.14 -2.69 3.65
CA PHE A 226 -3.38 -1.61 2.73
C PHE A 226 -4.73 -1.75 2.03
N TYR A 227 -5.39 -0.62 1.84
CA TYR A 227 -6.57 -0.52 1.01
C TYR A 227 -6.58 0.80 0.24
N ASP A 228 -6.92 0.69 -1.05
CA ASP A 228 -7.17 1.81 -1.95
C ASP A 228 -8.48 1.57 -2.68
N LYS A 229 -9.36 2.56 -2.67
CA LYS A 229 -10.68 2.52 -3.32
C LYS A 229 -10.57 2.59 -4.84
N SER A 230 -9.51 3.20 -5.37
CA SER A 230 -9.27 3.28 -6.82
C SER A 230 -9.14 1.90 -7.47
N TRP A 231 -8.85 0.86 -6.68
CA TRP A 231 -8.83 -0.52 -7.13
C TRP A 231 -10.20 -1.05 -7.59
N GLY A 232 -11.27 -0.27 -7.51
CA GLY A 232 -12.58 -0.60 -8.07
C GLY A 232 -13.23 -1.80 -7.42
N VAL A 233 -12.74 -2.21 -6.24
CA VAL A 233 -13.29 -3.31 -5.47
C VAL A 233 -14.54 -2.80 -4.76
N TRP A 234 -15.66 -2.83 -5.48
CA TRP A 234 -16.96 -2.72 -4.85
C TRP A 234 -17.11 -3.89 -3.90
N ALA A 235 -17.15 -3.59 -2.60
CA ALA A 235 -17.47 -4.59 -1.62
C ALA A 235 -18.84 -5.18 -1.95
N GLU A 236 -18.91 -6.45 -2.37
CA GLU A 236 -20.15 -7.15 -2.69
C GLU A 236 -21.16 -7.14 -1.52
N SER A 237 -20.71 -6.81 -0.30
CA SER A 237 -21.50 -6.69 0.93
C SER A 237 -21.49 -5.29 1.56
N GLY A 238 -20.99 -4.25 0.87
CA GLY A 238 -20.84 -2.92 1.44
C GLY A 238 -19.80 -2.82 2.57
N LYS A 239 -18.89 -3.81 2.67
CA LYS A 239 -17.78 -3.87 3.64
C LYS A 239 -16.43 -4.12 2.95
N ILE A 240 -15.46 -3.26 3.26
CA ILE A 240 -14.06 -3.46 2.87
C ILE A 240 -13.39 -4.31 3.94
N ARG A 241 -12.67 -5.35 3.52
CA ARG A 241 -11.93 -6.24 4.41
C ARG A 241 -10.56 -6.57 3.83
N SER A 242 -9.53 -6.24 4.60
CA SER A 242 -8.17 -6.74 4.46
C SER A 242 -7.69 -7.24 5.82
N GLU A 243 -8.01 -8.48 6.17
CA GLU A 243 -7.68 -9.05 7.49
C GLU A 243 -6.91 -10.37 7.39
N LEU A 244 -5.97 -10.55 8.31
CA LEU A 244 -5.33 -11.81 8.62
C LEU A 244 -5.99 -12.44 9.85
N LYS A 245 -6.22 -13.75 9.77
CA LYS A 245 -6.68 -14.62 10.86
C LYS A 245 -5.48 -15.31 11.49
N ALA A 246 -5.41 -15.30 12.81
CA ALA A 246 -4.36 -16.02 13.52
C ALA A 246 -4.26 -17.48 12.99
N PRO A 247 -3.03 -17.97 12.69
CA PRO A 247 -2.77 -19.31 12.20
C PRO A 247 -3.40 -20.43 13.03
N GLY A 248 -3.62 -21.57 12.38
CA GLY A 248 -3.95 -22.84 13.06
C GLY A 248 -5.33 -22.91 13.72
N GLY A 249 -6.22 -21.94 13.46
CA GLY A 249 -7.50 -21.89 14.16
C GLY A 249 -7.34 -21.62 15.65
N ASN A 250 -6.33 -20.83 16.03
CA ASN A 250 -6.01 -20.37 17.39
C ASN A 250 -7.16 -19.54 17.98
N GLN A 251 -8.23 -20.25 18.30
CA GLN A 251 -9.39 -19.77 19.00
C GLN A 251 -9.01 -19.55 20.45
N LEU A 252 -9.21 -18.33 20.92
CA LEU A 252 -9.18 -18.05 22.34
C LEU A 252 -10.42 -18.70 22.95
N LYS A 253 -10.19 -19.73 23.76
CA LYS A 253 -11.23 -20.55 24.35
C LYS A 253 -11.94 -19.84 25.50
N LEU A 254 -13.26 -19.95 25.53
CA LEU A 254 -14.08 -19.52 26.65
C LEU A 254 -13.61 -20.22 27.94
N GLY A 255 -13.65 -19.50 29.07
CA GLY A 255 -13.19 -19.94 30.38
C GLY A 255 -11.69 -19.76 30.63
N GLN A 256 -10.90 -19.38 29.62
CA GLN A 256 -9.45 -19.26 29.74
C GLN A 256 -8.97 -17.81 29.91
N GLU A 257 -7.76 -17.69 30.41
CA GLU A 257 -7.05 -16.42 30.62
C GLU A 257 -5.86 -16.31 29.67
N TYR A 258 -5.69 -15.12 29.10
CA TYR A 258 -4.70 -14.81 28.07
C TYR A 258 -4.04 -13.46 28.32
N TRP A 259 -2.79 -13.38 27.87
CA TRP A 259 -2.07 -12.14 27.63
C TRP A 259 -1.94 -11.93 26.13
N ILE A 260 -2.31 -10.77 25.60
CA ILE A 260 -2.26 -10.50 24.16
C ILE A 260 -1.53 -9.18 23.94
N SER A 261 -0.55 -9.15 23.04
CA SER A 261 0.15 -7.93 22.67
C SER A 261 0.20 -7.76 21.17
N PHE A 262 0.34 -6.51 20.73
CA PHE A 262 0.69 -6.15 19.36
C PHE A 262 1.02 -4.66 19.30
N SER A 263 1.67 -4.27 18.21
CA SER A 263 1.98 -2.88 17.89
C SER A 263 1.29 -2.47 16.60
N ILE A 264 0.76 -1.26 16.57
CA ILE A 264 0.11 -0.66 15.40
C ILE A 264 0.82 0.64 15.04
N TYR A 265 1.15 0.82 13.76
CA TYR A 265 1.65 2.07 13.22
C TYR A 265 0.78 2.54 12.07
N MET A 266 0.46 3.82 12.06
CA MET A 266 -0.23 4.49 10.96
C MET A 266 0.64 5.62 10.47
N ALA A 267 0.98 5.63 9.17
CA ALA A 267 1.77 6.71 8.59
C ALA A 267 1.05 8.06 8.76
N ASP A 268 1.82 9.11 9.05
CA ASP A 268 1.29 10.47 9.08
C ASP A 268 1.18 11.02 7.64
N ASN A 269 0.05 10.73 7.01
CA ASN A 269 -0.29 11.23 5.69
C ASN A 269 -1.75 11.73 5.68
N THR A 270 -2.09 12.52 4.65
CA THR A 270 -3.42 13.13 4.52
C THR A 270 -4.55 12.11 4.59
N ASN A 271 -4.35 10.94 3.98
CA ASN A 271 -5.38 9.90 3.94
C ASN A 271 -5.63 9.30 5.32
N ASN A 272 -4.58 8.91 6.05
CA ASN A 272 -4.70 8.40 7.41
C ASN A 272 -5.26 9.45 8.38
N ARG A 273 -4.92 10.73 8.22
CA ARG A 273 -5.57 11.83 8.96
C ARG A 273 -7.08 11.89 8.70
N ASN A 274 -7.49 11.73 7.44
CA ASN A 274 -8.91 11.71 7.07
C ASN A 274 -9.62 10.47 7.66
N VAL A 275 -8.98 9.30 7.64
CA VAL A 275 -9.50 8.06 8.23
C VAL A 275 -9.78 8.25 9.73
N ILE A 276 -8.84 8.80 10.50
CA ILE A 276 -9.04 8.95 11.94
C ILE A 276 -10.04 10.06 12.30
N ASN A 277 -10.13 11.12 11.48
CA ASN A 277 -10.96 12.30 11.80
C ASN A 277 -12.40 12.18 11.29
N THR A 278 -12.71 11.21 10.44
CA THR A 278 -14.07 11.05 9.93
C THR A 278 -14.95 10.39 10.98
N LYS A 279 -16.05 11.06 11.35
CA LYS A 279 -17.03 10.57 12.36
C LYS A 279 -17.71 9.25 11.97
N LEU A 280 -17.64 8.88 10.70
CA LEU A 280 -18.42 7.79 10.12
C LEU A 280 -17.70 6.43 10.16
N VAL A 281 -16.39 6.40 10.46
CA VAL A 281 -15.64 5.16 10.30
C VAL A 281 -15.74 4.27 11.52
N ASN A 282 -16.42 3.15 11.37
CA ASN A 282 -16.08 1.94 12.11
C ASN A 282 -15.02 1.19 11.33
N SER A 283 -13.76 1.62 11.50
CA SER A 283 -12.63 0.83 11.04
C SER A 283 -12.07 0.03 12.20
N HIS A 284 -12.33 -1.27 12.19
CA HIS A 284 -11.62 -2.18 13.07
C HIS A 284 -10.21 -2.35 12.52
N CYS A 285 -9.22 -2.26 13.40
CA CYS A 285 -7.82 -2.61 13.11
C CYS A 285 -7.43 -3.97 13.72
N ILE A 286 -8.14 -4.39 14.77
CA ILE A 286 -8.05 -5.70 15.42
C ILE A 286 -9.46 -6.13 15.79
N GLN A 287 -9.79 -7.41 15.57
CA GLN A 287 -11.07 -7.98 15.97
C GLN A 287 -10.88 -9.31 16.68
N TRP A 288 -11.67 -9.55 17.72
CA TRP A 288 -11.90 -10.88 18.27
C TRP A 288 -13.34 -11.25 17.94
N HIS A 289 -13.49 -12.01 16.86
CA HIS A 289 -14.79 -12.38 16.32
C HIS A 289 -15.31 -13.62 17.05
N TYR A 290 -16.56 -13.59 17.53
CA TYR A 290 -17.14 -14.77 18.17
C TYR A 290 -17.25 -15.93 17.17
N VAL A 291 -16.91 -17.12 17.60
CA VAL A 291 -17.17 -18.33 16.82
C VAL A 291 -18.68 -18.53 16.71
N GLY A 292 -19.19 -18.63 15.49
CA GLY A 292 -20.61 -18.87 15.21
C GLY A 292 -21.55 -17.66 15.36
N SER A 293 -21.02 -16.44 15.51
CA SER A 293 -21.82 -15.20 15.65
C SER A 293 -21.20 -14.06 14.86
N SER A 294 -22.00 -13.08 14.42
CA SER A 294 -21.51 -11.87 13.73
C SER A 294 -20.98 -10.79 14.69
N GLY A 295 -21.02 -11.04 16.00
CA GLY A 295 -20.52 -10.12 17.01
C GLY A 295 -18.99 -10.06 17.04
N THR A 296 -18.44 -8.89 17.35
CA THR A 296 -17.00 -8.67 17.40
C THR A 296 -16.64 -7.80 18.58
N SER A 297 -15.62 -8.22 19.32
CA SER A 297 -14.80 -7.35 20.15
C SER A 297 -13.69 -6.76 19.28
N GLY A 298 -13.13 -5.61 19.62
CA GLY A 298 -12.03 -5.10 18.82
C GLY A 298 -11.45 -3.77 19.27
N ILE A 299 -10.50 -3.32 18.46
CA ILE A 299 -9.99 -1.95 18.46
C ILE A 299 -10.50 -1.25 17.21
N ASN A 300 -11.14 -0.12 17.43
CA ASN A 300 -11.68 0.76 16.41
C ASN A 300 -10.94 2.10 16.38
N MET A 301 -10.76 2.63 15.18
CA MET A 301 -10.30 4.00 14.98
C MET A 301 -11.52 4.87 14.71
N ARG A 302 -11.84 5.77 15.65
CA ARG A 302 -13.02 6.62 15.55
C ARG A 302 -12.79 7.95 16.29
N ASN A 303 -13.15 9.05 15.65
CA ASN A 303 -13.04 10.40 16.21
C ASN A 303 -11.63 10.72 16.76
N GLY A 304 -10.59 10.35 16.00
CA GLY A 304 -9.19 10.59 16.36
C GLY A 304 -8.67 9.76 17.54
N ASN A 305 -9.45 8.78 18.02
CA ASN A 305 -9.11 7.98 19.18
C ASN A 305 -9.12 6.49 18.88
N TRP A 306 -8.33 5.76 19.67
CA TRP A 306 -8.50 4.33 19.87
C TRP A 306 -9.76 4.10 20.70
N ASN A 307 -10.65 3.28 20.16
CA ASN A 307 -11.89 2.88 20.83
C ASN A 307 -11.86 1.36 21.02
N ILE A 308 -12.07 0.89 22.23
CA ILE A 308 -11.95 -0.53 22.56
C ILE A 308 -13.31 -1.07 22.98
N SER A 309 -13.72 -2.17 22.37
CA SER A 309 -14.83 -3.02 22.80
C SER A 309 -14.32 -4.43 23.08
N PHE A 310 -14.82 -5.05 24.14
CA PHE A 310 -14.43 -6.43 24.45
C PHE A 310 -15.53 -7.18 25.19
N GLY A 311 -16.03 -8.28 24.66
CA GLY A 311 -17.09 -9.02 25.31
C GLY A 311 -18.44 -8.32 25.24
N THR A 312 -19.08 -8.25 26.40
CA THR A 312 -20.24 -7.38 26.66
C THR A 312 -19.82 -5.97 27.09
N VAL A 313 -18.52 -5.66 27.14
CA VAL A 313 -18.04 -4.31 27.46
C VAL A 313 -18.33 -3.39 26.28
N LYS A 314 -19.18 -2.39 26.53
CA LYS A 314 -19.47 -1.32 25.58
C LYS A 314 -18.18 -0.63 25.15
N GLU A 315 -18.15 -0.21 23.89
CA GLU A 315 -17.04 0.54 23.32
C GLU A 315 -16.68 1.77 24.18
N ARG A 316 -15.38 1.97 24.42
CA ARG A 316 -14.84 3.13 25.14
C ARG A 316 -13.72 3.78 24.34
N SER A 317 -13.78 5.10 24.17
CA SER A 317 -12.63 5.89 23.73
C SER A 317 -11.59 5.92 24.85
N VAL A 318 -10.37 5.48 24.57
CA VAL A 318 -9.32 5.30 25.60
C VAL A 318 -8.15 6.25 25.44
N LYS A 319 -7.72 6.54 24.20
CA LYS A 319 -6.54 7.37 23.95
C LYS A 319 -6.53 7.94 22.52
N PRO A 320 -5.99 9.15 22.30
CA PRO A 320 -5.79 9.68 20.96
C PRO A 320 -4.86 8.80 20.12
N ILE A 321 -5.15 8.71 18.82
CA ILE A 321 -4.28 8.05 17.83
C ILE A 321 -3.09 8.96 17.54
N GLN A 322 -1.88 8.40 17.62
CA GLN A 322 -0.65 9.10 17.30
C GLN A 322 -0.14 8.65 15.93
N LEU A 323 -0.42 9.43 14.89
CA LEU A 323 0.11 9.16 13.54
C LEU A 323 1.64 9.31 13.51
N GLY A 324 2.29 8.55 12.63
CA GLY A 324 3.73 8.53 12.48
C GLY A 324 4.48 7.88 13.65
N LYS A 325 3.77 7.18 14.55
CA LYS A 325 4.33 6.51 15.73
C LYS A 325 3.72 5.14 15.91
N TRP A 326 4.52 4.22 16.44
CA TRP A 326 4.01 2.94 16.91
C TRP A 326 3.20 3.13 18.19
N THR A 327 2.08 2.42 18.27
CA THR A 327 1.26 2.29 19.47
C THR A 327 1.29 0.83 19.90
N ASP A 328 1.85 0.58 21.07
CA ASP A 328 1.96 -0.74 21.67
C ASP A 328 0.73 -0.99 22.56
N PHE A 329 0.09 -2.14 22.35
CA PHE A 329 -1.05 -2.61 23.13
C PHE A 329 -0.67 -3.86 23.90
N VAL A 330 -1.09 -3.90 25.16
CA VAL A 330 -1.08 -5.12 25.98
C VAL A 330 -2.45 -5.32 26.58
N TYR A 331 -2.97 -6.53 26.46
CA TYR A 331 -4.21 -7.01 27.04
C TYR A 331 -3.92 -8.10 28.05
N HIS A 332 -4.61 -8.06 29.18
CA HIS A 332 -4.77 -9.19 30.10
C HIS A 332 -6.25 -9.47 30.24
N VAL A 333 -6.67 -10.64 29.77
CA VAL A 333 -8.07 -10.98 29.61
C VAL A 333 -8.38 -12.36 30.13
N LYS A 334 -9.48 -12.49 30.86
CA LYS A 334 -10.14 -13.78 31.08
C LYS A 334 -11.45 -13.81 30.33
N LEU A 335 -11.58 -14.74 29.38
CA LEU A 335 -12.79 -14.97 28.62
C LEU A 335 -13.79 -15.72 29.48
N SER A 336 -14.89 -15.09 29.88
CA SER A 336 -15.92 -15.73 30.68
C SER A 336 -17.30 -15.18 30.33
N SER A 337 -18.31 -16.06 30.41
CA SER A 337 -19.72 -15.66 30.37
C SER A 337 -20.26 -15.25 31.75
N GLY A 338 -19.48 -15.51 32.82
CA GLY A 338 -19.83 -15.21 34.20
C GLY A 338 -19.25 -13.90 34.72
N SER A 339 -19.39 -13.66 36.02
CA SER A 339 -18.89 -12.46 36.70
C SER A 339 -17.38 -12.46 36.95
N ASP A 340 -16.70 -13.57 36.69
CA ASP A 340 -15.25 -13.76 36.92
C ASP A 340 -14.39 -13.38 35.70
N GLY A 341 -15.00 -12.95 34.60
CA GLY A 341 -14.28 -12.41 33.46
C GLY A 341 -13.69 -11.04 33.77
N PHE A 342 -12.61 -10.70 33.06
CA PHE A 342 -12.03 -9.36 33.12
C PHE A 342 -11.29 -9.01 31.84
N VAL A 343 -11.15 -7.71 31.59
CA VAL A 343 -10.31 -7.15 30.53
C VAL A 343 -9.51 -5.99 31.10
N LYS A 344 -8.19 -6.05 30.99
CA LYS A 344 -7.27 -4.95 31.29
C LYS A 344 -6.47 -4.61 30.06
N VAL A 345 -6.29 -3.32 29.78
CA VAL A 345 -5.57 -2.83 28.60
C VAL A 345 -4.59 -1.74 28.97
N TRP A 346 -3.38 -1.83 28.45
CA TRP A 346 -2.31 -0.85 28.55
C TRP A 346 -1.91 -0.39 27.15
N ILE A 347 -1.77 0.93 26.96
CA ILE A 347 -1.44 1.55 25.67
C ILE A 347 -0.21 2.44 25.84
N ASN A 348 0.91 2.04 25.25
CA ASN A 348 2.22 2.70 25.41
C ASN A 348 2.62 2.85 26.89
N LYS A 349 2.53 1.76 27.66
CA LYS A 349 2.75 1.72 29.11
C LYS A 349 3.62 0.54 29.51
N SER A 350 4.15 0.59 30.73
CA SER A 350 4.92 -0.46 31.38
C SER A 350 4.05 -1.35 32.29
N ALA A 351 4.61 -2.47 32.76
CA ALA A 351 3.94 -3.41 33.66
C ALA A 351 3.52 -2.80 35.01
N THR A 352 4.21 -1.75 35.46
CA THR A 352 3.95 -1.07 36.74
C THR A 352 2.88 0.02 36.64
N ASP A 353 2.48 0.39 35.43
CA ASP A 353 1.47 1.42 35.21
C ASP A 353 0.06 0.87 35.42
N THR A 354 -0.86 1.76 35.78
CA THR A 354 -2.28 1.44 35.81
C THR A 354 -2.82 1.23 34.38
N PRO A 355 -3.69 0.24 34.14
CA PRO A 355 -4.32 0.03 32.84
C PRO A 355 -5.10 1.28 32.39
N ASP A 356 -5.08 1.59 31.09
CA ASP A 356 -5.95 2.60 30.48
C ASP A 356 -7.42 2.16 30.47
N MET A 357 -7.67 0.84 30.48
CA MET A 357 -8.99 0.26 30.67
C MET A 357 -8.89 -0.95 31.61
N SER A 358 -9.81 -1.04 32.57
CA SER A 358 -9.98 -2.22 33.43
C SER A 358 -11.46 -2.46 33.69
N VAL A 359 -11.97 -3.62 33.30
CA VAL A 359 -13.38 -4.01 33.47
C VAL A 359 -13.46 -5.44 33.97
N VAL A 360 -14.43 -5.71 34.85
CA VAL A 360 -14.76 -7.04 35.39
C VAL A 360 -16.21 -7.36 35.05
N GLY A 361 -16.51 -8.65 34.86
CA GLY A 361 -17.83 -9.16 34.48
C GLY A 361 -17.75 -10.08 33.26
N PRO A 362 -18.88 -10.35 32.59
CA PRO A 362 -18.86 -11.14 31.36
C PRO A 362 -18.00 -10.48 30.27
N THR A 363 -17.13 -11.26 29.64
CA THR A 363 -16.16 -10.82 28.62
C THR A 363 -16.23 -11.64 27.35
N ALA A 364 -16.95 -12.76 27.33
CA ALA A 364 -17.22 -13.53 26.13
C ALA A 364 -18.43 -14.46 26.34
N THR A 365 -19.16 -14.74 25.27
CA THR A 365 -20.25 -15.74 25.28
C THR A 365 -19.88 -17.03 24.53
N SER A 366 -18.78 -17.03 23.80
CA SER A 366 -18.21 -18.17 23.09
C SER A 366 -16.71 -17.96 22.86
N ASP A 367 -16.06 -18.95 22.24
CA ASP A 367 -14.69 -18.83 21.75
C ASP A 367 -14.52 -17.63 20.80
N LEU A 368 -13.31 -17.05 20.77
CA LEU A 368 -12.98 -15.90 19.94
C LEU A 368 -11.94 -16.26 18.88
N ASN A 369 -12.13 -15.78 17.66
CA ASN A 369 -11.15 -15.82 16.56
C ASN A 369 -10.47 -14.46 16.43
N PRO A 370 -9.17 -14.33 16.78
CA PRO A 370 -8.43 -13.10 16.57
C PRO A 370 -8.19 -12.85 15.08
N LYS A 371 -8.43 -11.61 14.67
CA LYS A 371 -8.17 -11.08 13.34
C LYS A 371 -7.44 -9.75 13.46
N MET A 372 -6.57 -9.48 12.50
CA MET A 372 -5.77 -8.28 12.43
C MET A 372 -5.80 -7.72 11.02
N GLY A 373 -6.08 -6.43 10.89
CA GLY A 373 -6.12 -5.75 9.60
C GLY A 373 -7.29 -4.77 9.52
N ILE A 374 -7.66 -4.38 8.30
CA ILE A 374 -8.64 -3.33 8.04
C ILE A 374 -10.02 -3.97 7.81
N TYR A 375 -11.00 -3.64 8.64
CA TYR A 375 -12.40 -3.96 8.38
C TYR A 375 -13.29 -2.74 8.59
N ARG A 376 -13.97 -2.31 7.53
CA ARG A 376 -14.72 -1.04 7.51
C ARG A 376 -15.88 -1.01 6.52
N GLY A 377 -16.71 0.01 6.58
CA GLY A 377 -17.78 0.25 5.60
C GLY A 377 -17.22 0.65 4.23
N ALA A 378 -17.88 0.23 3.15
CA ALA A 378 -17.45 0.48 1.78
C ALA A 378 -17.47 1.95 1.35
N PHE A 379 -18.21 2.80 2.07
CA PHE A 379 -18.33 4.23 1.78
C PHE A 379 -17.25 5.07 2.47
N ASP A 380 -16.38 4.44 3.25
CA ASP A 380 -15.46 5.16 4.11
C ASP A 380 -14.08 5.29 3.43
N THR A 381 -13.74 6.52 3.02
CA THR A 381 -12.44 7.03 2.51
C THR A 381 -11.77 6.25 1.36
N ASP A 382 -10.98 6.97 0.58
CA ASP A 382 -10.35 6.39 -0.61
C ASP A 382 -9.08 5.57 -0.32
N TYR A 383 -8.48 5.69 0.87
CA TYR A 383 -7.18 5.07 1.19
C TYR A 383 -6.99 4.84 2.69
N VAL A 384 -6.40 3.71 3.08
CA VAL A 384 -5.90 3.47 4.44
C VAL A 384 -4.69 2.52 4.43
N GLU A 385 -3.70 2.84 5.25
CA GLU A 385 -2.49 2.04 5.42
C GLU A 385 -2.13 1.91 6.89
N ILE A 386 -2.01 0.67 7.36
CA ILE A 386 -1.73 0.31 8.74
C ILE A 386 -0.64 -0.74 8.76
N PHE A 387 0.32 -0.60 9.65
CA PHE A 387 1.39 -1.57 9.88
C PHE A 387 1.18 -2.22 11.23
N TYR A 388 1.45 -3.51 11.29
CA TYR A 388 1.30 -4.34 12.47
C TYR A 388 2.58 -5.09 12.74
N ASP A 389 2.96 -5.19 14.00
CA ASP A 389 4.16 -5.89 14.42
C ASP A 389 4.00 -6.44 15.84
N GLU A 390 4.91 -7.30 16.27
CA GLU A 390 5.01 -7.80 17.66
C GLU A 390 3.70 -8.43 18.18
N TYR A 391 2.94 -9.11 17.31
CA TYR A 391 1.70 -9.77 17.70
C TYR A 391 1.99 -11.07 18.47
N ARG A 392 1.59 -11.13 19.75
CA ARG A 392 1.82 -12.28 20.62
C ARG A 392 0.55 -12.65 21.39
N ILE A 393 0.42 -13.94 21.68
CA ILE A 393 -0.57 -14.45 22.62
C ILE A 393 0.15 -15.37 23.60
N GLY A 394 -0.04 -15.09 24.87
CA GLY A 394 0.37 -15.90 26.00
C GLY A 394 -0.83 -16.47 26.75
N ASP A 395 -0.64 -17.62 27.39
CA ASP A 395 -1.63 -18.21 28.30
C ASP A 395 -1.58 -17.58 29.71
N LYS A 396 -2.36 -18.14 30.64
CA LYS A 396 -2.41 -17.71 32.05
C LYS A 396 -1.08 -17.73 32.81
N THR A 397 -0.06 -18.43 32.29
CA THR A 397 1.28 -18.50 32.90
C THR A 397 2.21 -17.40 32.39
N SER A 398 1.78 -16.66 31.37
CA SER A 398 2.47 -15.47 30.88
C SER A 398 2.26 -14.28 31.81
N SER A 399 3.05 -13.23 31.58
CA SER A 399 2.93 -11.94 32.25
C SER A 399 3.00 -10.80 31.23
N PHE A 400 2.78 -9.58 31.71
CA PHE A 400 3.00 -8.37 30.92
C PHE A 400 4.39 -8.38 30.26
N ASN A 401 5.44 -8.70 31.00
CA ASN A 401 6.81 -8.67 30.50
C ASN A 401 7.10 -9.77 29.47
N ASP A 402 6.38 -10.89 29.52
CA ASP A 402 6.53 -11.97 28.55
C ASP A 402 5.97 -11.57 27.19
N ILE A 403 4.86 -10.83 27.16
CA ILE A 403 4.23 -10.43 25.88
C ILE A 403 4.64 -9.05 25.38
N PHE A 404 5.07 -8.13 26.26
CA PHE A 404 5.25 -6.71 25.93
C PHE A 404 6.04 -6.49 24.62
N PRO A 405 5.54 -5.64 23.69
CA PRO A 405 6.21 -5.30 22.44
C PRO A 405 7.53 -4.54 22.65
N ASP A 406 8.57 -5.29 22.98
CA ASP A 406 9.92 -4.79 23.15
C ASP A 406 10.90 -5.84 22.65
N PHE A 407 11.85 -5.37 21.85
CA PHE A 407 13.08 -6.07 21.60
C PHE A 407 14.09 -5.45 22.56
N ARG A 408 14.34 -6.13 23.67
CA ARG A 408 15.46 -5.80 24.53
C ARG A 408 16.78 -6.19 23.88
#